data_AF-A0A5N6LRN5-F1
#
_entry.id   AF-A0A5N6LRN5-F1
#
_cell.length_a   1.000
_cell.length_b   1.000
_cell.length_c   1.000
_cell.angle_alpha   90.00
_cell.angle_beta   90.00
_cell.angle_gamma   90.00
#
_symmetry.space_group_name_H-M   'P 1'
#
loop_
_entity.id
_entity.type
_entity.pdbx_description
1 polymer ?
#
loop_
_entity_poly.entity_id
_entity_poly.type
_entity_poly.pdbx_seq_one_letter_code
_entity_poly.pdbx_strand_id
1 'polypeptide(L)'
;MVNASTPSALLAKMKMVNIDIDVEELNCISGTIGWFDSKVVVTSLSFSTDVNKFGPFGTENGTHFSVPISKARFAGFYGRCSDYIDAIGVYLNPT
;
A
#
# COMPACT_ATOMS: atom_id res chain seq x y z
N MET A 1 8.16 13.58 41.24
CA MET A 1 7.33 14.17 40.18
C MET A 1 7.12 13.10 39.12
N VAL A 2 5.89 12.58 38.99
CA VAL A 2 5.53 11.70 37.88
C VAL A 2 5.10 12.60 36.72
N ASN A 3 5.92 12.71 35.68
CA ASN A 3 5.41 13.24 34.41
C ASN A 3 4.92 12.04 33.61
N ALA A 4 3.64 11.72 33.77
CA ALA A 4 2.96 10.78 32.90
C ALA A 4 2.84 11.45 31.53
N SER A 5 3.84 11.26 30.67
CA SER A 5 3.69 11.50 29.25
C SER A 5 2.58 10.57 28.75
N THR A 6 1.46 11.17 28.39
CA THR A 6 0.24 10.56 27.87
C THR A 6 0.52 9.50 26.79
N PRO A 7 -0.16 8.33 26.78
CA PRO A 7 0.04 7.31 25.73
C PRO A 7 -0.46 7.69 24.32
N SER A 8 -0.82 8.96 24.08
CA SER A 8 -1.56 9.37 22.86
C SER A 8 -0.68 9.88 21.72
N ALA A 9 0.64 9.93 21.87
CA ALA A 9 1.55 10.55 20.91
C ALA A 9 2.12 9.60 19.83
N LEU A 10 1.76 8.31 19.81
CA LEU A 10 2.28 7.36 18.82
C LEU A 10 1.21 6.46 18.20
N LEU A 11 -0.01 6.96 18.00
CA LEU A 11 -0.91 6.32 17.04
C LEU A 11 -0.46 6.80 15.65
N ALA A 12 0.39 6.02 14.98
CA ALA A 12 0.58 6.17 13.54
C ALA A 12 -0.81 6.30 12.91
N LYS A 13 -1.14 7.47 12.34
CA LYS A 13 -2.47 7.73 11.80
C LYS A 13 -2.72 6.71 10.70
N MET A 14 -3.53 5.69 11.00
CA MET A 14 -3.98 4.72 10.01
C MET A 14 -4.63 5.49 8.86
N LYS A 15 -4.19 5.19 7.64
CA LYS A 15 -4.77 5.72 6.42
C LYS A 15 -5.66 4.63 5.83
N MET A 16 -6.96 4.89 5.80
CA MET A 16 -7.92 4.05 5.07
C MET A 16 -8.11 4.59 3.68
N VAL A 17 -8.23 3.68 2.72
CA VAL A 17 -8.60 3.95 1.34
C VAL A 17 -9.94 3.27 1.12
N ASN A 18 -10.95 4.06 0.75
CA ASN A 18 -12.27 3.56 0.41
C ASN A 18 -12.43 3.70 -1.10
N ILE A 19 -12.68 2.58 -1.76
CA ILE A 19 -12.95 2.51 -3.19
C ILE A 19 -14.39 2.04 -3.35
N ASP A 20 -15.21 2.86 -3.99
CA ASP A 20 -16.60 2.52 -4.27
C ASP A 20 -16.68 1.74 -5.58
N ILE A 21 -16.86 0.41 -5.46
CA ILE A 21 -16.81 -0.52 -6.58
C ILE A 21 -17.95 -0.35 -7.59
N ASP A 22 -18.98 0.41 -7.25
CA ASP A 22 -20.08 0.71 -8.18
C ASP A 22 -19.76 1.89 -9.11
N VAL A 23 -18.72 2.69 -8.79
CA VAL A 23 -18.36 3.92 -9.52
C VAL A 23 -16.90 4.04 -9.93
N GLU A 24 -15.99 3.26 -9.32
CA GLU A 24 -14.57 3.23 -9.69
C GLU A 24 -13.96 1.84 -9.58
N GLU A 25 -12.97 1.54 -10.42
CA GLU A 25 -12.26 0.26 -10.46
C GLU A 25 -10.75 0.46 -10.30
N LEU A 26 -10.13 -0.38 -9.46
CA LEU A 26 -8.68 -0.37 -9.26
C LEU A 26 -7.97 -0.75 -10.56
N ASN A 27 -7.19 0.19 -11.11
CA ASN A 27 -6.52 0.03 -12.40
C ASN A 27 -4.99 -0.05 -12.28
N CYS A 28 -4.42 0.24 -11.11
CA CYS A 28 -2.98 0.14 -10.88
C CYS A 28 -2.65 0.07 -9.39
N ILE A 29 -1.66 -0.75 -9.07
CA ILE A 29 -0.92 -0.65 -7.81
C ILE A 29 0.53 -0.31 -8.14
N SER A 30 1.09 0.67 -7.45
CA SER A 30 2.49 1.06 -7.60
C SER A 30 3.12 1.29 -6.24
N GLY A 31 4.44 1.38 -6.22
CA GLY A 31 5.15 1.57 -4.97
C GLY A 31 6.66 1.55 -5.15
N THR A 32 7.35 1.46 -4.03
CA THR A 32 8.81 1.28 -4.00
C THR A 32 9.17 0.09 -3.13
N ILE A 33 10.23 -0.62 -3.52
CA ILE A 33 10.89 -1.64 -2.72
C ILE A 33 12.30 -1.14 -2.40
N GLY A 34 12.68 -1.17 -1.13
CA GLY A 34 13.93 -0.60 -0.68
C GLY A 34 14.41 -1.15 0.65
N TRP A 35 15.61 -0.73 1.04
CA TRP A 35 16.17 -1.06 2.34
C TRP A 35 15.49 -0.25 3.44
N PHE A 36 14.98 -0.94 4.45
CA PHE A 36 14.47 -0.37 5.69
C PHE A 36 14.77 -1.33 6.85
N ASP A 37 15.33 -0.81 7.94
CA ASP A 37 15.70 -1.61 9.13
C ASP A 37 16.47 -2.90 8.79
N SER A 38 17.53 -2.77 7.97
CA SER A 38 18.39 -3.87 7.51
C SER A 38 17.65 -5.00 6.75
N LYS A 39 16.43 -4.75 6.25
CA LYS A 39 15.64 -5.67 5.42
C LYS A 39 15.26 -4.98 4.10
N VAL A 40 15.03 -5.76 3.05
CA VAL A 40 14.43 -5.27 1.80
C VAL A 40 12.92 -5.48 1.89
N VAL A 41 12.15 -4.40 1.84
CA VAL A 41 10.71 -4.38 2.08
C VAL A 41 10.00 -3.48 1.08
N VAL A 42 8.67 -3.55 1.02
CA VAL A 42 7.84 -2.56 0.36
C VAL A 42 7.85 -1.28 1.20
N THR A 43 8.51 -0.24 0.71
CA THR A 43 8.73 1.02 1.41
C THR A 43 7.64 2.05 1.13
N SER A 44 6.95 1.94 -0.01
CA SER A 44 5.74 2.71 -0.30
C SER A 44 4.71 1.94 -1.14
N LEU A 45 3.45 2.32 -1.00
CA LEU A 45 2.33 1.84 -1.82
C LEU A 45 1.41 2.97 -2.27
N SER A 46 0.94 2.89 -3.50
CA SER A 46 -0.13 3.71 -4.06
C SER A 46 -1.15 2.81 -4.75
N PHE A 47 -2.41 3.23 -4.69
CA PHE A 47 -3.53 2.60 -5.36
C PHE A 47 -4.13 3.62 -6.32
N SER A 48 -4.28 3.27 -7.59
CA SER A 48 -4.97 4.13 -8.56
C SER A 48 -6.22 3.41 -9.05
N THR A 49 -7.30 4.16 -9.13
CA THR A 49 -8.52 3.77 -9.84
C THR A 49 -8.60 4.58 -11.13
N ASP A 50 -9.64 4.32 -11.93
CA ASP A 50 -9.99 5.15 -13.09
C ASP A 50 -10.44 6.57 -12.71
N VAL A 51 -10.76 6.81 -11.43
CA VAL A 51 -11.22 8.12 -10.91
C VAL A 51 -10.21 8.80 -10.00
N ASN A 52 -9.56 8.06 -9.12
CA ASN A 52 -8.75 8.57 -8.01
C ASN A 52 -7.34 7.98 -7.97
N LYS A 53 -6.45 8.65 -7.24
CA LYS A 53 -5.16 8.11 -6.83
C LYS A 53 -4.97 8.28 -5.33
N PHE A 54 -4.64 7.20 -4.65
CA PHE A 54 -4.44 7.13 -3.21
C PHE A 54 -2.97 6.81 -2.90
N GLY A 55 -2.37 7.59 -2.00
CA GLY A 55 -0.96 7.47 -1.63
C GLY A 55 -0.06 8.51 -2.31
N PRO A 56 1.28 8.34 -2.27
CA PRO A 56 1.96 7.18 -1.69
C PRO A 56 1.81 7.11 -0.16
N PHE A 57 1.58 5.90 0.34
CA PHE A 57 1.62 5.58 1.75
C PHE A 57 2.98 4.95 2.07
N GLY A 58 3.63 5.41 3.14
CA GLY A 58 5.02 5.06 3.44
C GLY A 58 5.99 6.11 2.91
N THR A 59 7.23 5.70 2.64
CA THR A 59 8.29 6.58 2.13
C THR A 59 8.82 6.01 0.83
N GLU A 60 8.73 6.78 -0.25
CA GLU A 60 9.27 6.37 -1.55
C GLU A 60 10.80 6.31 -1.48
N ASN A 61 11.34 5.11 -1.37
CA ASN A 61 12.77 4.86 -1.23
C ASN A 61 13.15 3.56 -1.95
N GLY A 62 14.20 3.56 -2.76
CA GLY A 62 14.64 2.39 -3.51
C GLY A 62 13.99 2.27 -4.89
N THR A 63 13.69 1.05 -5.32
CA THR A 63 13.27 0.73 -6.69
C THR A 63 11.76 0.83 -6.84
N HIS A 64 11.30 1.68 -7.76
CA HIS A 64 9.90 1.80 -8.10
C HIS A 64 9.37 0.58 -8.85
N PHE A 65 8.13 0.18 -8.55
CA PHE A 65 7.37 -0.82 -9.31
C PHE A 65 5.96 -0.31 -9.61
N SER A 66 5.36 -0.83 -10.69
CA SER A 66 3.94 -0.63 -10.99
C SER A 66 3.34 -1.88 -11.65
N VAL A 67 2.07 -2.12 -11.36
CA VAL A 67 1.28 -3.22 -11.90
C VAL A 67 0.00 -2.62 -12.49
N PRO A 68 0.00 -2.26 -13.78
CA PRO A 68 -1.21 -1.79 -14.46
C PRO A 68 -2.19 -2.94 -14.69
N ILE A 69 -3.48 -2.68 -14.45
CA ILE A 69 -4.60 -3.59 -14.59
C ILE A 69 -5.52 -3.03 -15.69
N SER A 70 -5.30 -3.44 -16.94
CA SER A 70 -6.00 -2.88 -18.11
C SER A 70 -6.93 -3.84 -18.84
N LYS A 71 -6.83 -5.15 -18.58
CA LYS A 71 -7.59 -6.23 -19.26
C LYS A 71 -7.97 -7.37 -18.31
N ALA A 72 -8.12 -7.04 -17.04
CA ALA A 72 -8.46 -7.98 -15.98
C ALA A 72 -9.14 -7.18 -14.86
N ARG A 73 -9.79 -7.88 -13.93
CA ARG A 73 -10.38 -7.27 -12.75
C ARG A 73 -9.61 -7.65 -11.51
N PHE A 74 -9.39 -6.68 -10.64
CA PHE A 74 -8.78 -6.92 -9.35
C PHE A 74 -9.64 -7.90 -8.52
N ALA A 75 -9.03 -8.96 -8.01
CA ALA A 75 -9.73 -10.02 -7.27
C ALA A 75 -9.23 -10.19 -5.83
N GLY A 76 -8.11 -9.55 -5.47
CA GLY A 76 -7.55 -9.63 -4.13
C GLY A 76 -6.04 -9.46 -4.11
N PHE A 77 -5.47 -9.52 -2.90
CA PHE A 77 -4.03 -9.44 -2.67
C PHE A 77 -3.48 -10.79 -2.22
N TYR A 78 -2.18 -10.99 -2.46
CA TYR A 78 -1.36 -11.97 -1.75
C TYR A 78 -0.03 -11.32 -1.37
N GLY A 79 0.70 -11.91 -0.43
CA GLY A 79 1.96 -11.33 0.01
C GLY A 79 2.64 -12.09 1.13
N ARG A 80 3.71 -11.49 1.65
CA ARG A 80 4.43 -11.95 2.84
C ARG A 80 4.71 -10.74 3.72
N CYS A 81 4.59 -10.92 5.02
CA CYS A 81 4.92 -9.89 6.00
C CYS A 81 5.58 -10.49 7.24
N SER A 82 6.31 -9.60 7.93
CA SER A 82 6.80 -9.77 9.30
C SER A 82 6.56 -8.44 10.01
N ASP A 83 7.61 -7.79 10.51
CA ASP A 83 7.56 -6.41 11.04
C ASP A 83 7.12 -5.39 9.97
N TYR A 84 7.34 -5.71 8.69
CA TYR A 84 7.00 -4.90 7.52
C TYR A 84 6.33 -5.75 6.43
N ILE A 85 5.88 -5.10 5.36
CA ILE A 85 5.42 -5.79 4.15
C ILE A 85 6.66 -6.17 3.33
N ASP A 86 7.05 -7.44 3.35
CA ASP A 86 8.21 -7.92 2.61
C ASP A 86 7.92 -8.02 1.11
N ALA A 87 6.69 -8.42 0.76
CA ALA A 87 6.23 -8.54 -0.61
C ALA A 87 4.71 -8.43 -0.70
N ILE A 88 4.23 -7.87 -1.81
CA ILE A 88 2.82 -7.76 -2.15
C ILE A 88 2.62 -8.06 -3.63
N GLY A 89 1.55 -8.77 -3.94
CA GLY A 89 1.09 -9.09 -5.28
C GLY A 89 -0.44 -9.09 -5.35
N VAL A 90 -0.97 -9.26 -6.56
CA VAL A 90 -2.40 -9.18 -6.85
C VAL A 90 -2.92 -10.41 -7.56
N TYR A 91 -4.12 -10.85 -7.17
CA TYR A 91 -4.93 -11.74 -7.97
C TYR A 91 -5.76 -10.94 -8.96
N LEU A 92 -5.77 -11.41 -10.21
CA LEU A 92 -6.50 -10.81 -11.32
C LEU A 92 -7.41 -11.87 -11.93
N ASN A 93 -8.68 -11.51 -12.14
CA ASN A 93 -9.63 -12.33 -12.89
C ASN A 93 -9.66 -11.87 -14.35
N PRO A 94 -9.75 -12.81 -15.31
CA PRO A 94 -10.08 -12.46 -16.69
C PRO A 94 -11.41 -11.71 -16.76
N THR A 95 -11.47 -10.71 -17.64
CA THR A 95 -12.70 -10.03 -18.06
C THR A 95 -13.28 -10.64 -19.32
#